data_AF-A0A4Q5SEQ8-F1
#
_entry.id   AF-A0A4Q5SEQ8-F1
#
_cell.length_a   1.000
_cell.length_b   1.000
_cell.length_c   1.000
_cell.angle_alpha   90.00
_cell.angle_beta   90.00
_cell.angle_gamma   90.00
#
_symmetry.space_group_name_H-M   'P 1'
#
loop_
_entity.id
_entity.type
_entity.pdbx_description
1 polymer ?
#
loop_
_entity_poly.entity_id
_entity_poly.type
_entity_poly.pdbx_seq_one_letter_code
_entity_poly.pdbx_strand_id
1 'polypeptide(L)'
;MKLFIKKPIAQLMAATAEGADTLKRTLGPVSLIALGIGAIIGAGIFVRTASAAGEHAGPAVTISFLIAAAGCALAGLCYAEFASMI
;
A
#
# COMPACT_ATOMS: atom_id res chain seq x y z
N MET A 1 -12.94 -18.00 -24.14
CA MET A 1 -12.49 -17.71 -22.75
C MET A 1 -11.14 -17.03 -22.80
N LYS A 2 -11.06 -15.74 -22.46
CA LYS A 2 -9.84 -14.91 -22.51
C LYS A 2 -9.30 -14.69 -21.09
N LEU A 3 -8.94 -15.78 -20.40
CA LEU A 3 -8.64 -15.74 -18.96
C LEU A 3 -7.25 -15.14 -18.62
N PHE A 4 -6.33 -15.10 -19.59
CA PHE A 4 -4.93 -14.68 -19.37
C PHE A 4 -4.49 -13.47 -20.21
N ILE A 5 -5.44 -12.66 -20.68
CA ILE A 5 -5.07 -11.41 -21.38
C ILE A 5 -4.51 -10.42 -20.37
N LYS A 6 -3.26 -10.02 -20.56
CA LYS A 6 -2.60 -8.97 -19.78
C LYS A 6 -2.76 -7.62 -20.48
N LYS A 7 -3.02 -6.57 -19.72
CA LYS A 7 -3.04 -5.20 -20.27
C LYS A 7 -1.59 -4.78 -20.59
N PRO A 8 -1.29 -4.35 -21.83
CA PRO A 8 0.07 -3.96 -22.19
C PRO A 8 0.49 -2.68 -21.47
N ILE A 9 1.74 -2.65 -20.98
CA ILE A 9 2.30 -1.51 -20.23
C ILE A 9 2.26 -0.21 -21.05
N ALA A 10 2.49 -0.29 -22.36
CA ALA A 10 2.43 0.87 -23.25
C ALA A 10 1.06 1.58 -23.23
N GLN A 11 -0.05 0.84 -23.06
CA GLN A 11 -1.37 1.44 -22.92
C GLN A 11 -1.57 2.11 -21.56
N LEU A 12 -0.90 1.62 -20.50
CA LEU A 12 -0.94 2.24 -19.18
C LEU A 12 -0.17 3.57 -19.20
N MET A 13 1.05 3.57 -19.76
CA MET A 13 1.87 4.78 -19.89
C MET A 13 1.19 5.85 -20.75
N ALA A 14 0.52 5.46 -21.84
CA ALA A 14 -0.22 6.38 -22.69
C ALA A 14 -1.44 6.99 -21.97
N ALA A 15 -2.10 6.22 -21.09
CA ALA A 15 -3.23 6.73 -20.30
C ALA A 15 -2.81 7.71 -19.20
N THR A 16 -1.56 7.64 -18.75
CA THR A 16 -0.97 8.54 -17.74
C THR A 16 -0.07 9.62 -18.35
N ALA A 17 0.00 9.73 -19.67
CA ALA A 17 0.82 10.72 -20.36
C ALA A 17 0.32 12.15 -20.06
N GLU A 18 1.26 13.07 -19.80
CA GLU A 18 0.93 14.46 -19.46
C GLU A 18 0.30 15.18 -20.68
N GLY A 19 -0.80 15.88 -20.43
CA GLY A 19 -1.60 16.59 -21.43
C GLY A 19 -2.38 17.75 -20.82
N ALA A 20 -3.17 18.47 -21.64
CA ALA A 20 -3.86 19.69 -21.23
C ALA A 20 -4.87 19.48 -20.07
N ASP A 21 -5.43 18.29 -19.91
CA ASP A 21 -6.40 17.92 -18.86
C ASP A 21 -5.76 17.18 -17.66
N THR A 22 -4.43 17.24 -17.49
CA THR A 22 -3.73 16.48 -16.43
C THR A 22 -3.44 17.31 -15.17
N LEU A 23 -3.41 16.64 -14.01
CA LEU A 23 -3.11 17.25 -12.72
C LEU A 23 -1.64 17.66 -12.63
N LYS A 24 -1.37 18.85 -12.08
CA LYS A 24 0.00 19.31 -11.82
C LYS A 24 0.67 18.43 -10.77
N ARG A 25 1.87 17.92 -11.07
CA ARG A 25 2.71 17.15 -10.13
C ARG A 25 3.25 18.06 -9.03
N THR A 26 2.58 18.07 -7.88
CA THR A 26 2.95 18.90 -6.71
C THR A 26 3.37 18.09 -5.48
N LEU A 27 3.08 16.78 -5.46
CA LEU A 27 3.44 15.91 -4.34
C LEU A 27 4.91 15.52 -4.40
N GLY A 28 5.66 15.91 -3.38
CA GLY A 28 7.02 15.44 -3.14
C GLY A 28 7.07 14.16 -2.29
N PRO A 29 8.27 13.62 -2.03
CA PRO A 29 8.46 12.38 -1.28
C PRO A 29 7.83 12.41 0.11
N VAL A 30 7.99 13.52 0.84
CA VAL A 30 7.44 13.70 2.18
C VAL A 30 5.91 13.71 2.17
N SER A 31 5.31 14.40 1.20
CA SER A 31 3.85 14.44 1.03
C SER A 31 3.29 13.06 0.67
N LEU A 32 4.00 12.27 -0.13
CA LEU A 32 3.62 10.90 -0.47
C LEU A 32 3.72 9.96 0.73
N ILE A 33 4.75 10.10 1.57
CA ILE A 33 4.86 9.34 2.82
C ILE A 33 3.70 9.70 3.76
N ALA A 34 3.40 11.00 3.93
CA ALA A 34 2.28 11.45 4.75
C ALA A 34 0.94 10.91 4.24
N LEU A 35 0.73 10.91 2.91
CA LEU A 35 -0.44 10.30 2.28
C LEU A 35 -0.55 8.81 2.62
N GLY A 36 0.56 8.06 2.54
CA GLY A 36 0.60 6.65 2.89
C GLY A 36 0.25 6.39 4.35
N ILE A 37 0.82 7.15 5.28
CA ILE A 37 0.51 7.05 6.72
C ILE A 37 -0.98 7.32 6.96
N GLY A 38 -1.53 8.38 6.36
CA GLY A 38 -2.94 8.72 6.47
C GLY A 38 -3.88 7.66 5.90
N ALA A 39 -3.46 6.93 4.86
CA ALA A 39 -4.23 5.83 4.28
C ALA A 39 -4.18 4.53 5.12
N ILE A 40 -3.08 4.29 5.84
CA ILE A 40 -2.85 3.05 6.61
C ILE A 40 -3.45 3.16 8.02
N ILE A 41 -3.29 4.30 8.69
CA ILE A 41 -3.76 4.49 10.07
C ILE A 41 -5.25 4.80 10.05
N GLY A 42 -6.08 3.87 10.53
CA GLY A 42 -7.53 4.03 10.59
C GLY A 42 -8.19 3.20 11.70
N ALA A 43 -9.52 3.03 11.64
CA ALA A 43 -10.28 2.31 12.67
C ALA A 43 -9.77 0.89 12.97
N GLY A 44 -9.11 0.25 11.99
CA GLY A 44 -8.53 -1.08 12.12
C GLY A 44 -7.58 -1.23 13.31
N ILE A 45 -6.62 -0.30 13.50
CA ILE A 45 -5.64 -0.41 14.60
C ILE A 45 -6.31 -0.24 15.97
N PHE A 46 -7.38 0.55 16.06
CA PHE A 46 -8.06 0.82 17.33
C PHE A 46 -8.96 -0.34 17.77
N VAL A 47 -9.62 -1.01 16.81
CA VAL A 47 -10.58 -2.09 17.13
C VAL A 47 -9.93 -3.48 17.04
N ARG A 48 -9.13 -3.73 15.99
CA ARG A 48 -8.55 -5.07 15.75
C ARG A 48 -7.42 -5.40 16.71
N THR A 49 -6.67 -4.41 17.18
CA THR A 49 -5.63 -4.64 18.19
C THR A 49 -6.23 -5.09 19.52
N ALA A 50 -7.37 -4.51 19.92
CA ALA A 50 -8.07 -4.90 21.15
C ALA A 50 -8.61 -6.34 21.06
N SER A 51 -9.25 -6.71 19.95
CA SER A 51 -9.70 -8.09 19.71
C SER A 51 -8.53 -9.07 19.62
N ALA A 52 -7.44 -8.71 18.93
CA ALA A 52 -6.25 -9.55 18.84
C ALA A 52 -5.56 -9.75 20.19
N ALA A 53 -5.54 -8.74 21.06
CA ALA A 53 -5.02 -8.87 22.42
C ALA A 53 -5.96 -9.67 23.33
N GLY A 54 -7.27 -9.42 23.27
CA GLY A 54 -8.25 -10.04 24.17
C GLY A 54 -8.55 -11.50 23.87
N GLU A 55 -8.63 -11.89 22.59
CA GLU A 55 -9.14 -13.21 22.19
C GLU A 55 -8.11 -14.12 21.52
N HIS A 56 -6.92 -13.61 21.18
CA HIS A 56 -5.94 -14.39 20.40
C HIS A 56 -4.55 -14.42 21.06
N ALA A 57 -3.83 -13.29 21.03
CA ALA A 57 -2.40 -13.25 21.36
C ALA A 57 -2.12 -12.81 22.81
N GLY A 58 -3.08 -12.21 23.51
CA GLY A 58 -2.86 -11.78 24.89
C GLY A 58 -1.72 -10.75 25.00
N PRO A 59 -0.87 -10.85 26.03
CA PRO A 59 0.31 -10.01 26.20
C PRO A 59 1.32 -10.11 25.05
N ALA A 60 1.29 -11.19 24.27
CA ALA A 60 2.20 -11.43 23.14
C ALA A 60 1.76 -10.75 21.83
N VAL A 61 0.69 -9.95 21.85
CA VAL A 61 0.16 -9.25 20.66
C VAL A 61 1.22 -8.38 19.96
N THR A 62 2.16 -7.80 20.71
CA THR A 62 3.28 -7.02 20.16
C THR A 62 4.21 -7.85 19.28
N ILE A 63 4.50 -9.09 19.67
CA ILE A 63 5.31 -10.03 18.89
C ILE A 63 4.55 -10.42 17.61
N SER A 64 3.25 -10.67 17.69
CA SER A 64 2.41 -10.96 16.52
C SER A 64 2.42 -9.81 15.52
N PHE A 65 2.34 -8.56 15.99
CA PHE A 65 2.42 -7.38 15.13
C PHE A 65 3.81 -7.20 14.50
N LEU A 66 4.90 -7.53 15.19
CA LEU A 66 6.25 -7.49 14.61
C LEU A 66 6.40 -8.46 13.44
N ILE A 67 5.89 -9.69 13.59
CA ILE A 67 5.92 -10.70 12.52
C ILE A 67 5.06 -10.23 11.34
N ALA A 68 3.85 -9.72 11.62
CA ALA A 68 2.99 -9.16 10.59
C ALA A 68 3.64 -7.98 9.86
N ALA A 69 4.31 -7.08 10.59
CA ALA A 69 5.02 -5.93 10.03
C ALA A 69 6.15 -6.38 9.09
N ALA A 70 6.89 -7.44 9.42
CA ALA A 70 7.91 -7.99 8.53
C ALA A 70 7.29 -8.50 7.20
N GLY A 71 6.15 -9.20 7.26
CA GLY A 71 5.41 -9.61 6.07
C GLY A 71 4.93 -8.43 5.22
N CYS A 72 4.37 -7.40 5.87
CA CYS A 72 3.95 -6.16 5.20
C CYS A 72 5.13 -5.41 4.57
N ALA A 73 6.31 -5.41 5.19
CA ALA A 73 7.50 -4.76 4.64
C ALA A 73 7.96 -5.43 3.34
N LEU A 74 7.96 -6.77 3.29
CA LEU A 74 8.28 -7.52 2.06
C LEU A 74 7.27 -7.23 0.95
N ALA A 75 5.98 -7.23 1.27
CA ALA A 75 4.94 -6.86 0.31
C ALA A 75 5.10 -5.39 -0.16
N GLY A 76 5.43 -4.48 0.76
CA GLY A 76 5.70 -3.08 0.47
C GLY A 76 6.86 -2.90 -0.52
N LEU A 77 7.93 -3.70 -0.40
CA LEU A 77 9.04 -3.69 -1.36
C LEU A 77 8.59 -4.14 -2.76
N CYS A 78 7.77 -5.18 -2.86
CA CYS A 78 7.21 -5.61 -4.15
C CYS A 78 6.34 -4.50 -4.79
N TYR A 79 5.53 -3.80 -3.99
CA TYR A 79 4.75 -2.66 -4.49
C TYR A 79 5.63 -1.48 -4.89
N ALA A 80 6.73 -1.22 -4.18
CA ALA A 80 7.68 -0.18 -4.51
C ALA A 80 8.39 -0.45 -5.86
N GLU A 81 8.74 -1.71 -6.14
CA GLU A 81 9.31 -2.12 -7.42
C GLU A 81 8.31 -1.89 -8.57
N PHE A 82 7.05 -2.32 -8.38
CA PHE A 82 6.01 -2.12 -9.39
C PHE A 82 5.72 -0.64 -9.64
N ALA A 83 5.66 0.18 -8.58
CA ALA A 83 5.46 1.62 -8.69
C ALA A 83 6.65 2.36 -9.33
N SER A 84 7.85 1.78 -9.30
CA SER A 84 9.04 2.36 -9.93
C SER A 84 9.21 1.95 -11.40
N MET A 85 8.52 0.89 -11.85
CA MET A 85 8.54 0.39 -13.23
C MET A 85 7.62 1.17 -14.17
N ILE A 86 6.56 1.79 -13.62
CA ILE A 86 5.53 2.55 -14.35
C ILE A 86 5.79 4.04 -14.19
#